data_AF-A0A7H8T1L3-F1
#
_entry.id   AF-A0A7H8T1L3-F1
#
_cell.length_a   1.000
_cell.length_b   1.000
_cell.length_c   1.000
_cell.angle_alpha   90.00
_cell.angle_beta   90.00
_cell.angle_gamma   90.00
#
_symmetry.space_group_name_H-M   'P 1'
#
loop_
_entity.id
_entity.type
_entity.pdbx_description
1 polymer ?
#
loop_
_entity_poly.entity_id
_entity_poly.type
_entity_poly.pdbx_seq_one_letter_code
_entity_poly.pdbx_strand_id
1 'polypeptide(L)'
;MTGTAPRPTLEAVAERAGVSRATVSRVVNGGDGVREPLVERVRKAVEELGYVPNQAARSLVTRRHDAIAVIVAEPESRVFADPFFALQLRGISKELTAHDNQLVLLLTEGRDDHARVGRYLAGGHVDGALVFSLHLDDPLPELIQRAGVPTVFGGRPGWSGDGRGVAYVDVDNRGGARDAVRHLVGLGRTRIAHITGALDQTSAVDRLDGYRDVMVDADPRLIVESDFTPGGGERAMRELLTRCPDLDAVFAANDLTAAGALRVLREAGRRVPDDVAVVGFDDMLPVTEQTEPPLTTIRQDIEEMGRLMARLLLRGLERNATDEGIAAAPSSVVLPTTLIRRASA
;
A
#
# COMPACT_ATOMS: atom_id res chain seq x y z
N MET A 1 -30.14 9.27 -31.94
CA MET A 1 -29.79 7.85 -31.73
C MET A 1 -28.46 7.59 -32.44
N THR A 2 -27.34 7.80 -31.76
CA THR A 2 -26.01 7.47 -32.29
C THR A 2 -25.83 5.96 -32.17
N GLY A 3 -26.01 5.24 -33.28
CA GLY A 3 -25.76 3.81 -33.34
C GLY A 3 -24.28 3.53 -33.15
N THR A 4 -23.91 2.99 -32.00
CA THR A 4 -22.58 2.45 -31.75
C THR A 4 -22.37 1.32 -32.76
N ALA A 5 -21.40 1.45 -33.66
CA ALA A 5 -21.02 0.36 -34.55
C ALA A 5 -20.72 -0.89 -33.69
N PRO A 6 -21.28 -2.07 -34.01
CA PRO A 6 -21.08 -3.26 -33.20
C PRO A 6 -19.59 -3.58 -33.13
N ARG A 7 -19.08 -3.86 -31.92
CA ARG A 7 -17.69 -4.26 -31.73
C ARG A 7 -17.39 -5.46 -32.62
N PRO A 8 -16.27 -5.47 -33.38
CA PRO A 8 -15.88 -6.61 -34.19
C PRO A 8 -15.83 -7.88 -33.35
N THR A 9 -16.26 -9.01 -33.91
CA THR A 9 -16.24 -10.32 -33.22
C THR A 9 -15.12 -11.21 -33.75
N LEU A 10 -14.86 -12.34 -33.07
CA LEU A 10 -13.90 -13.35 -33.56
C LEU A 10 -14.31 -13.89 -34.94
N GLU A 11 -15.62 -13.97 -35.21
CA GLU A 11 -16.17 -14.38 -36.49
C GLU A 11 -15.83 -13.39 -37.61
N ALA A 12 -15.96 -12.09 -37.36
CA ALA A 12 -15.59 -11.05 -38.32
C ALA A 12 -14.09 -11.07 -38.64
N VAL A 13 -13.25 -11.30 -37.62
CA VAL A 13 -11.80 -11.47 -37.82
C VAL A 13 -11.50 -12.75 -38.62
N ALA A 14 -12.20 -13.84 -38.33
CA ALA A 14 -12.01 -15.12 -39.04
C ALA A 14 -12.36 -15.01 -40.52
N GLU A 15 -13.48 -14.35 -40.83
CA GLU A 15 -13.91 -14.05 -42.19
C GLU A 15 -12.89 -13.17 -42.91
N ARG A 16 -12.46 -12.06 -42.29
CA ARG A 16 -11.49 -11.13 -42.89
C ARG A 16 -10.10 -11.74 -43.05
N ALA A 17 -9.69 -12.62 -42.16
CA ALA A 17 -8.42 -13.33 -42.22
C ALA A 17 -8.48 -14.59 -43.10
N GLY A 18 -9.66 -15.06 -43.52
CA GLY A 18 -9.86 -16.28 -44.31
C GLY A 18 -9.47 -17.57 -43.58
N VAL A 19 -9.72 -17.65 -42.27
CA VAL A 19 -9.39 -18.82 -41.42
C VAL A 19 -10.59 -19.22 -40.55
N SER A 20 -10.49 -20.34 -39.83
CA SER A 20 -11.54 -20.74 -38.88
C SER A 20 -11.53 -19.84 -37.62
N ARG A 21 -12.69 -19.68 -36.96
CA ARG A 21 -12.78 -19.04 -35.63
C ARG A 21 -11.81 -19.66 -34.61
N ALA A 22 -11.64 -20.98 -34.65
CA ALA A 22 -10.71 -21.68 -33.76
C ALA A 22 -9.24 -21.29 -34.03
N THR A 23 -8.87 -21.05 -35.30
CA THR A 23 -7.54 -20.55 -35.67
C THR A 23 -7.33 -19.13 -35.18
N VAL A 24 -8.31 -18.22 -35.35
CA VAL A 24 -8.23 -16.85 -34.80
C VAL A 24 -8.08 -16.88 -33.29
N SER A 25 -8.90 -17.68 -32.59
CA SER A 25 -8.83 -17.81 -31.14
C SER A 25 -7.45 -18.28 -30.67
N ARG A 26 -6.82 -19.25 -31.36
CA ARG A 26 -5.45 -19.68 -31.03
C ARG A 26 -4.42 -18.57 -31.24
N VAL A 27 -4.51 -17.84 -32.36
CA VAL A 27 -3.58 -16.73 -32.64
C VAL A 27 -3.72 -15.60 -31.62
N VAL A 28 -4.95 -15.24 -31.26
CA VAL A 28 -5.23 -14.21 -30.25
C VAL A 28 -4.76 -14.63 -28.86
N ASN A 29 -4.72 -15.94 -28.56
CA ASN A 29 -4.29 -16.49 -27.27
C ASN A 29 -2.84 -17.02 -27.27
N GLY A 30 -1.96 -16.57 -28.18
CA GLY A 30 -0.52 -16.87 -28.13
C GLY A 30 0.05 -17.52 -29.39
N GLY A 31 -0.78 -18.07 -30.28
CA GLY A 31 -0.37 -18.57 -31.59
C GLY A 31 0.24 -19.98 -31.62
N ASP A 32 0.31 -20.68 -30.48
CA ASP A 32 0.87 -22.03 -30.42
C ASP A 32 0.22 -23.00 -31.42
N GLY A 33 1.06 -23.69 -32.19
CA GLY A 33 0.64 -24.66 -33.20
C GLY A 33 0.00 -24.06 -34.46
N VAL A 34 0.03 -22.74 -34.65
CA VAL A 34 -0.43 -22.07 -35.87
C VAL A 34 0.77 -21.68 -36.72
N ARG A 35 0.72 -21.95 -38.03
CA ARG A 35 1.82 -21.61 -38.94
C ARG A 35 1.96 -20.09 -39.06
N GLU A 36 3.18 -19.57 -39.09
CA GLU A 36 3.47 -18.13 -39.13
C GLU A 36 2.67 -17.33 -40.18
N PRO A 37 2.49 -17.80 -41.43
CA PRO A 37 1.71 -17.06 -42.42
C PRO A 37 0.22 -16.87 -42.04
N LEU A 38 -0.34 -17.79 -41.24
CA LEU A 38 -1.69 -17.69 -40.71
C LEU A 38 -1.74 -16.73 -39.50
N VAL A 39 -0.69 -16.72 -38.68
CA VAL A 39 -0.54 -15.78 -37.55
C VAL A 39 -0.52 -14.34 -38.07
N GLU A 40 0.33 -14.05 -39.07
CA GLU A 40 0.43 -12.72 -39.69
C GLU A 40 -0.90 -12.25 -40.28
N ARG A 41 -1.59 -13.12 -41.04
CA ARG A 41 -2.90 -12.82 -41.62
C ARG A 41 -3.94 -12.46 -40.56
N VAL A 42 -3.99 -13.21 -39.46
CA VAL A 42 -4.93 -12.94 -38.37
C VAL A 42 -4.57 -11.64 -37.65
N ARG A 43 -3.29 -11.40 -37.34
CA ARG A 43 -2.84 -10.13 -36.72
C ARG A 43 -3.23 -8.92 -37.56
N LYS A 44 -3.02 -8.98 -38.88
CA LYS A 44 -3.43 -7.94 -39.81
C LYS A 44 -4.94 -7.70 -39.80
N ALA A 45 -5.76 -8.77 -39.82
CA ALA A 45 -7.21 -8.64 -39.77
C ALA A 45 -7.71 -8.08 -38.43
N VAL A 46 -7.04 -8.42 -37.31
CA VAL A 46 -7.32 -7.86 -35.98
C VAL A 46 -7.07 -6.35 -35.98
N GLU A 47 -5.93 -5.90 -36.51
CA GLU A 47 -5.56 -4.49 -36.58
C GLU A 47 -6.51 -3.70 -37.51
N GLU A 48 -6.78 -4.20 -38.71
CA GLU A 48 -7.67 -3.55 -39.69
C GLU A 48 -9.11 -3.39 -39.17
N LEU A 49 -9.59 -4.34 -38.39
CA LEU A 49 -10.94 -4.29 -37.82
C LEU A 49 -10.99 -3.57 -36.47
N GLY A 50 -9.85 -3.29 -35.83
CA GLY A 50 -9.79 -2.81 -34.45
C GLY A 50 -10.39 -3.82 -33.46
N TYR A 51 -10.24 -5.12 -33.73
CA TYR A 51 -10.73 -6.17 -32.84
C TYR A 51 -9.95 -6.16 -31.53
N VAL A 52 -10.67 -6.05 -30.41
CA VAL A 52 -10.10 -6.21 -29.07
C VAL A 52 -10.65 -7.50 -28.47
N PRO A 53 -9.79 -8.43 -28.02
CA PRO A 53 -10.22 -9.65 -27.37
C PRO A 53 -11.15 -9.37 -26.20
N ASN A 54 -12.26 -10.12 -26.11
CA ASN A 54 -13.17 -10.01 -24.98
C ASN A 54 -12.53 -10.68 -23.75
N GLN A 55 -12.10 -9.88 -22.78
CA GLN A 55 -11.46 -10.39 -21.57
C GLN A 55 -12.35 -11.35 -20.77
N ALA A 56 -13.67 -11.15 -20.74
CA ALA A 56 -14.58 -12.09 -20.08
C ALA A 56 -14.64 -13.45 -20.78
N ALA A 57 -14.50 -13.48 -22.12
CA ALA A 57 -14.41 -14.74 -22.86
C ALA A 57 -13.04 -15.41 -22.70
N ARG A 58 -11.98 -14.61 -22.57
CA ARG A 58 -10.61 -15.10 -22.34
C ARG A 58 -10.48 -15.72 -20.95
N SER A 59 -10.96 -15.03 -19.91
CA SER A 59 -10.90 -15.51 -18.52
C SER A 59 -11.68 -16.81 -18.30
N LEU A 60 -12.80 -17.03 -19.01
CA LEU A 60 -13.53 -18.30 -18.98
C LEU A 60 -12.68 -19.50 -19.48
N VAL A 61 -11.76 -19.26 -20.41
CA VAL A 61 -10.90 -20.30 -20.99
C VAL A 61 -9.60 -20.44 -20.22
N THR A 62 -8.94 -19.32 -19.90
CA THR A 62 -7.63 -19.29 -19.25
C THR A 62 -7.69 -19.43 -17.73
N ARG A 63 -8.86 -19.18 -17.13
CA ARG A 63 -9.03 -18.96 -15.68
C ARG A 63 -8.12 -17.86 -15.13
N ARG A 64 -7.76 -16.88 -15.98
CA ARG A 64 -6.97 -15.70 -15.62
C ARG A 64 -7.71 -14.44 -16.01
N HIS A 65 -7.75 -13.47 -15.11
CA HIS A 65 -8.46 -12.20 -15.26
C HIS A 65 -7.53 -11.06 -15.69
N ASP A 66 -6.21 -11.26 -15.54
CA ASP A 66 -5.17 -10.26 -15.68
C ASP A 66 -5.50 -9.00 -14.87
N ALA A 67 -6.04 -9.19 -13.67
CA ALA A 67 -6.53 -8.12 -12.81
C ALA A 67 -6.20 -8.43 -11.34
N ILE A 68 -5.69 -7.44 -10.63
CA ILE A 68 -5.32 -7.54 -9.22
C ILE A 68 -6.14 -6.53 -8.43
N ALA A 69 -6.82 -7.01 -7.39
CA ALA A 69 -7.52 -6.13 -6.46
C ALA A 69 -6.49 -5.41 -5.58
N VAL A 70 -6.65 -4.10 -5.41
CA VAL A 70 -5.89 -3.31 -4.45
C VAL A 70 -6.87 -2.72 -3.46
N ILE A 71 -6.75 -3.12 -2.20
CA ILE A 71 -7.68 -2.75 -1.12
C ILE A 71 -6.90 -1.89 -0.12
N VAL A 72 -7.40 -0.69 0.13
CA VAL A 72 -6.89 0.20 1.17
C VAL A 72 -7.92 0.20 2.29
N ALA A 73 -7.54 -0.28 3.48
CA ALA A 73 -8.44 -0.40 4.63
C ALA A 73 -8.60 0.94 5.36
N GLU A 74 -8.89 2.00 4.61
CA GLU A 74 -9.06 3.37 5.09
C GLU A 74 -10.19 4.06 4.31
N PRO A 75 -10.90 5.03 4.91
CA PRO A 75 -11.91 5.82 4.22
C PRO A 75 -11.34 6.58 3.01
N GLU A 76 -12.12 6.77 1.95
CA GLU A 76 -11.65 7.44 0.72
C GLU A 76 -11.07 8.84 1.00
N SER A 77 -11.68 9.55 1.94
CA SER A 77 -11.26 10.88 2.37
C SER A 77 -9.82 10.90 2.88
N ARG A 78 -9.37 9.84 3.56
CA ARG A 78 -7.98 9.68 4.00
C ARG A 78 -7.10 9.18 2.86
N VAL A 79 -7.57 8.20 2.09
CA VAL A 79 -6.82 7.62 0.96
C VAL A 79 -6.38 8.68 -0.04
N PHE A 80 -7.23 9.67 -0.33
CA PHE A 80 -6.91 10.73 -1.29
C PHE A 80 -6.24 11.97 -0.68
N ALA A 81 -6.22 12.09 0.65
CA ALA A 81 -5.58 13.21 1.34
C ALA A 81 -4.13 12.92 1.77
N ASP A 82 -3.79 11.66 2.01
CA ASP A 82 -2.46 11.24 2.47
C ASP A 82 -1.56 10.81 1.30
N PRO A 83 -0.43 11.52 1.04
CA PRO A 83 0.50 11.17 -0.02
C PRO A 83 1.11 9.77 0.09
N PHE A 84 1.12 9.17 1.28
CA PHE A 84 1.58 7.80 1.51
C PHE A 84 0.89 6.82 0.54
N PHE A 85 -0.44 6.89 0.44
CA PHE A 85 -1.20 5.97 -0.40
C PHE A 85 -0.94 6.18 -1.89
N ALA A 86 -0.78 7.43 -2.33
CA ALA A 86 -0.47 7.74 -3.72
C ALA A 86 0.90 7.17 -4.14
N LEU A 87 1.92 7.27 -3.27
CA LEU A 87 3.25 6.71 -3.51
C LEU A 87 3.22 5.18 -3.57
N GLN A 88 2.51 4.54 -2.63
CA GLN A 88 2.35 3.09 -2.59
C GLN A 88 1.62 2.58 -3.85
N LEU A 89 0.49 3.22 -4.21
CA LEU A 89 -0.29 2.89 -5.41
C LEU A 89 0.51 3.10 -6.69
N ARG A 90 1.37 4.12 -6.75
CA ARG A 90 2.29 4.33 -7.87
C ARG A 90 3.25 3.15 -8.05
N GLY A 91 3.82 2.65 -6.96
CA GLY A 91 4.70 1.48 -6.95
C GLY A 91 4.00 0.21 -7.44
N ILE A 92 2.81 -0.04 -6.88
CA ILE A 92 1.95 -1.17 -7.28
C ILE A 92 1.60 -1.07 -8.77
N SER A 93 1.07 0.07 -9.21
CA SER A 93 0.62 0.29 -10.58
C SER A 93 1.74 0.09 -11.60
N LYS A 94 2.96 0.57 -11.32
CA LYS A 94 4.11 0.36 -12.19
C LYS A 94 4.46 -1.11 -12.37
N GLU A 95 4.53 -1.87 -11.28
CA GLU A 95 4.84 -3.30 -11.36
C GLU A 95 3.71 -4.07 -12.06
N LEU A 96 2.45 -3.82 -11.73
CA LEU A 96 1.32 -4.48 -12.40
C LEU A 96 1.27 -4.18 -13.91
N THR A 97 1.51 -2.92 -14.29
CA THR A 97 1.54 -2.53 -15.71
C THR A 97 2.68 -3.21 -16.46
N ALA A 98 3.85 -3.37 -15.82
CA ALA A 98 4.99 -4.07 -16.42
C ALA A 98 4.73 -5.56 -16.68
N HIS A 99 3.69 -6.14 -16.08
CA HIS A 99 3.27 -7.53 -16.23
C HIS A 99 1.88 -7.67 -16.88
N ASP A 100 1.41 -6.62 -17.58
CA ASP A 100 0.10 -6.59 -18.28
C ASP A 100 -1.12 -6.85 -17.38
N ASN A 101 -0.99 -6.61 -16.06
CA ASN A 101 -2.09 -6.72 -15.10
C ASN A 101 -2.79 -5.37 -14.87
N GLN A 102 -4.12 -5.41 -14.80
CA GLN A 102 -4.95 -4.28 -14.41
C GLN A 102 -4.99 -4.11 -12.89
N LEU A 103 -4.92 -2.87 -12.44
CA LEU A 103 -5.16 -2.49 -11.05
C LEU A 103 -6.66 -2.23 -10.84
N VAL A 104 -7.30 -2.98 -9.97
CA VAL A 104 -8.69 -2.73 -9.53
C VAL A 104 -8.69 -2.20 -8.11
N LEU A 105 -8.85 -0.89 -7.95
CA LEU A 105 -8.89 -0.25 -6.64
C LEU A 105 -10.26 -0.46 -5.99
N LEU A 106 -10.27 -1.05 -4.80
CA LEU A 106 -11.45 -1.26 -3.97
C LEU A 106 -11.32 -0.41 -2.71
N LEU A 107 -12.13 0.65 -2.62
CA LEU A 107 -12.18 1.55 -1.47
C LEU A 107 -13.26 1.10 -0.48
N THR A 108 -13.00 1.31 0.81
CA THR A 108 -13.91 0.99 1.91
C THR A 108 -14.20 2.26 2.72
N GLU A 109 -15.45 2.64 2.87
CA GLU A 109 -15.87 3.75 3.74
C GLU A 109 -16.16 3.28 5.18
N GLY A 110 -16.47 2.00 5.35
CA GLY A 110 -16.77 1.42 6.65
C GLY A 110 -17.09 -0.07 6.59
N ARG A 111 -17.51 -0.63 7.74
CA ARG A 111 -17.69 -2.08 7.90
C ARG A 111 -18.66 -2.72 6.90
N ASP A 112 -19.66 -1.98 6.43
CA ASP A 112 -20.64 -2.47 5.45
C ASP A 112 -20.03 -2.75 4.07
N ASP A 113 -18.91 -2.09 3.74
CA ASP A 113 -18.20 -2.32 2.48
C ASP A 113 -17.43 -3.62 2.45
N HIS A 114 -17.03 -4.16 3.60
CA HIS A 114 -16.29 -5.41 3.68
C HIS A 114 -17.06 -6.57 3.05
N ALA A 115 -18.38 -6.63 3.24
CA ALA A 115 -19.23 -7.63 2.60
C ALA A 115 -19.27 -7.46 1.07
N ARG A 116 -19.25 -6.21 0.57
CA ARG A 116 -19.19 -5.90 -0.87
C ARG A 116 -17.85 -6.32 -1.46
N VAL A 117 -16.73 -6.01 -0.80
CA VAL A 117 -15.39 -6.43 -1.19
C VAL A 117 -15.29 -7.96 -1.21
N GLY A 118 -15.74 -8.63 -0.14
CA GLY A 118 -15.74 -10.10 -0.07
C GLY A 118 -16.53 -10.76 -1.20
N ARG A 119 -17.73 -10.25 -1.54
CA ARG A 119 -18.51 -10.73 -2.69
C ARG A 119 -17.81 -10.49 -4.02
N TYR A 120 -17.16 -9.34 -4.19
CA TYR A 120 -16.42 -9.02 -5.41
C TYR A 120 -15.27 -10.02 -5.63
N LEU A 121 -14.50 -10.29 -4.58
CA LEU A 121 -13.38 -11.24 -4.60
C LEU A 121 -13.88 -12.68 -4.85
N ALA A 122 -14.91 -13.13 -4.12
CA ALA A 122 -15.49 -14.46 -4.28
C ALA A 122 -16.12 -14.69 -5.67
N GLY A 123 -16.48 -13.61 -6.38
CA GLY A 123 -16.97 -13.68 -7.75
C GLY A 123 -15.91 -14.03 -8.80
N GLY A 124 -14.63 -14.15 -8.41
CA GLY A 124 -13.55 -14.50 -9.33
C GLY A 124 -13.36 -13.43 -10.40
N HIS A 125 -13.26 -12.16 -10.00
CA HIS A 125 -13.01 -11.04 -10.94
C HIS A 125 -11.53 -10.67 -11.05
N VAL A 126 -10.70 -11.19 -10.14
CA VAL A 126 -9.28 -10.86 -9.97
C VAL A 126 -8.49 -12.12 -9.69
N ASP A 127 -7.21 -12.12 -10.05
CA ASP A 127 -6.29 -13.24 -9.85
C ASP A 127 -5.63 -13.21 -8.46
N GLY A 128 -5.62 -12.05 -7.81
CA GLY A 128 -5.00 -11.84 -6.51
C GLY A 128 -5.40 -10.51 -5.86
N ALA A 129 -5.01 -10.33 -4.60
CA ALA A 129 -5.27 -9.12 -3.84
C ALA A 129 -4.01 -8.56 -3.17
N LEU A 130 -3.91 -7.24 -3.15
CA LEU A 130 -2.96 -6.46 -2.36
C LEU A 130 -3.76 -5.67 -1.33
N VAL A 131 -3.39 -5.78 -0.05
CA VAL A 131 -4.15 -5.14 1.04
C VAL A 131 -3.19 -4.40 1.95
N PHE A 132 -3.47 -3.14 2.27
CA PHE A 132 -2.62 -2.37 3.18
C PHE A 132 -3.43 -1.39 4.04
N SER A 133 -2.78 -0.87 5.09
CA SER A 133 -3.38 -0.02 6.14
C SER A 133 -4.42 -0.75 7.00
N LEU A 134 -4.21 -2.04 7.26
CA LEU A 134 -5.15 -2.84 8.05
C LEU A 134 -5.14 -2.49 9.53
N HIS A 135 -6.33 -2.45 10.10
CA HIS A 135 -6.61 -2.40 11.52
C HIS A 135 -6.70 -3.83 12.09
N LEU A 136 -6.41 -3.99 13.38
CA LEU A 136 -6.35 -5.29 14.06
C LEU A 136 -7.68 -6.06 14.02
N ASP A 137 -8.80 -5.34 13.98
CA ASP A 137 -10.15 -5.90 14.01
C ASP A 137 -10.83 -5.92 12.63
N ASP A 138 -10.06 -5.72 11.56
CA ASP A 138 -10.57 -5.78 10.20
C ASP A 138 -11.01 -7.20 9.83
N PRO A 139 -12.23 -7.37 9.26
CA PRO A 139 -12.70 -8.66 8.77
C PRO A 139 -12.16 -9.01 7.38
N LEU A 140 -11.46 -8.08 6.72
CA LEU A 140 -10.93 -8.25 5.35
C LEU A 140 -10.05 -9.48 5.19
N PRO A 141 -9.05 -9.75 6.07
CA PRO A 141 -8.18 -10.91 5.92
C PRO A 141 -8.95 -12.23 5.88
N GLU A 142 -9.94 -12.40 6.76
CA GLU A 142 -10.77 -13.61 6.78
C GLU A 142 -11.67 -13.72 5.54
N LEU A 143 -12.25 -12.60 5.08
CA LEU A 143 -13.09 -12.58 3.89
C LEU A 143 -12.31 -12.98 2.64
N ILE A 144 -11.09 -12.48 2.53
CA ILE A 144 -10.15 -12.80 1.45
C ILE A 144 -9.73 -14.27 1.49
N GLN A 145 -9.38 -14.77 2.69
CA GLN A 145 -9.04 -16.18 2.89
C GLN A 145 -10.20 -17.10 2.49
N ARG A 146 -11.43 -16.77 2.91
CA ARG A 146 -12.64 -17.51 2.53
C ARG A 146 -12.91 -17.48 1.02
N ALA A 147 -12.56 -16.38 0.35
CA ALA A 147 -12.66 -16.27 -1.11
C ALA A 147 -11.57 -17.07 -1.86
N GLY A 148 -10.53 -17.56 -1.17
CA GLY A 148 -9.44 -18.31 -1.78
C GLY A 148 -8.53 -17.48 -2.68
N VAL A 149 -8.49 -16.15 -2.48
CA VAL A 149 -7.72 -15.23 -3.32
C VAL A 149 -6.27 -15.12 -2.80
N PRO A 150 -5.24 -15.42 -3.62
CA PRO A 150 -3.85 -15.18 -3.25
C PRO A 150 -3.61 -13.73 -2.87
N THR A 151 -2.97 -13.49 -1.73
CA THR A 151 -2.92 -12.15 -1.13
C THR A 151 -1.55 -11.80 -0.57
N VAL A 152 -1.14 -10.55 -0.78
CA VAL A 152 0.04 -9.95 -0.14
C VAL A 152 -0.40 -8.70 0.65
N PHE A 153 0.07 -8.60 1.89
CA PHE A 153 -0.24 -7.50 2.79
C PHE A 153 0.87 -6.44 2.80
N GLY A 154 0.49 -5.17 2.92
CA GLY A 154 1.38 -4.06 3.23
C GLY A 154 1.30 -3.77 4.73
N GLY A 155 2.42 -3.97 5.42
CA GLY A 155 2.47 -4.04 6.88
C GLY A 155 2.36 -5.47 7.39
N ARG A 156 3.06 -5.76 8.49
CA ARG A 156 2.99 -7.05 9.18
C ARG A 156 1.57 -7.27 9.74
N PRO A 157 0.93 -8.41 9.45
CA PRO A 157 -0.34 -8.80 10.06
C PRO A 157 -0.27 -8.82 11.59
N GLY A 158 -1.30 -8.28 12.24
CA GLY A 158 -1.43 -8.28 13.70
C GLY A 158 -2.30 -9.40 14.29
N TRP A 159 -2.95 -10.22 13.44
CA TRP A 159 -3.78 -11.33 13.89
C TRP A 159 -2.97 -12.60 14.14
N SER A 160 -3.31 -13.31 15.20
CA SER A 160 -2.74 -14.58 15.64
C SER A 160 -3.43 -15.77 14.95
N GLY A 161 -3.42 -15.78 13.61
CA GLY A 161 -3.49 -17.05 12.87
C GLY A 161 -2.13 -17.73 12.95
N ASP A 162 -2.02 -19.02 12.64
CA ASP A 162 -0.78 -19.79 12.68
C ASP A 162 0.35 -19.27 11.76
N GLY A 163 0.18 -18.11 11.11
CA GLY A 163 1.22 -17.32 10.42
C GLY A 163 1.84 -17.99 9.20
N ARG A 164 1.55 -19.28 9.01
CA ARG A 164 2.05 -20.10 7.92
C ARG A 164 1.30 -19.73 6.65
N GLY A 165 1.96 -18.93 5.81
CA GLY A 165 1.52 -18.68 4.44
C GLY A 165 1.00 -17.27 4.14
N VAL A 166 1.07 -16.33 5.08
CA VAL A 166 0.71 -14.92 4.82
C VAL A 166 1.95 -14.15 4.35
N ALA A 167 1.96 -13.74 3.09
CA ALA A 167 3.03 -12.90 2.54
C ALA A 167 2.75 -11.42 2.85
N TYR A 168 3.77 -10.70 3.32
CA TYR A 168 3.67 -9.26 3.54
C TYR A 168 4.95 -8.51 3.16
N VAL A 169 4.81 -7.23 2.87
CA VAL A 169 5.92 -6.27 2.75
C VAL A 169 5.73 -5.20 3.81
N ASP A 170 6.74 -4.99 4.63
CA ASP A 170 6.75 -3.96 5.66
C ASP A 170 8.09 -3.21 5.64
N VAL A 171 8.22 -2.23 6.52
CA VAL A 171 9.47 -1.56 6.85
C VAL A 171 9.85 -1.85 8.29
N ASP A 172 11.11 -1.63 8.65
CA ASP A 172 11.57 -1.73 10.03
C ASP A 172 11.03 -0.55 10.88
N ASN A 173 9.72 -0.58 11.17
CA ASN A 173 9.02 0.45 11.94
C ASN A 173 9.65 0.66 13.32
N ARG A 174 9.98 -0.45 14.02
CA ARG A 174 10.58 -0.41 15.35
C ARG A 174 12.02 0.11 15.32
N GLY A 175 12.83 -0.35 14.37
CA GLY A 175 14.20 0.14 14.17
C GLY A 175 14.24 1.62 13.77
N GLY A 176 13.39 2.03 12.82
CA GLY A 176 13.27 3.42 12.40
C GLY A 176 12.85 4.34 13.56
N ALA A 177 11.86 3.95 14.35
CA ALA A 177 11.44 4.72 15.53
C ALA A 177 12.56 4.79 16.58
N ARG A 178 13.28 3.69 16.80
CA ARG A 178 14.45 3.68 17.70
C ARG A 178 15.52 4.66 17.23
N ASP A 179 15.79 4.73 15.93
CA ASP A 179 16.78 5.66 15.36
C ASP A 179 16.31 7.12 15.44
N ALA A 180 15.03 7.39 15.24
CA ALA A 180 14.43 8.72 15.44
C ALA A 180 14.62 9.22 16.88
N VAL A 181 14.29 8.38 17.86
CA VAL A 181 14.37 8.74 19.27
C VAL A 181 15.82 8.82 19.75
N ARG A 182 16.71 7.94 19.28
CA ARG A 182 18.15 8.05 19.53
C ARG A 182 18.74 9.35 18.99
N HIS A 183 18.28 9.82 17.83
CA HIS A 183 18.70 11.11 17.29
C HIS A 183 18.32 12.24 18.26
N LEU A 184 17.07 12.27 18.72
CA LEU A 184 16.60 13.27 19.69
C LEU A 184 17.39 13.23 21.01
N VAL A 185 17.63 12.04 21.57
CA VAL A 185 18.49 11.86 22.76
C VAL A 185 19.91 12.35 22.48
N GLY A 186 20.46 12.07 21.28
CA GLY A 186 21.77 12.52 20.85
C GLY A 186 21.92 14.04 20.74
N LEU A 187 20.81 14.77 20.57
CA LEU A 187 20.75 16.24 20.64
C LEU A 187 20.67 16.78 22.08
N GLY A 188 20.69 15.90 23.09
CA GLY A 188 20.56 16.26 24.49
C GLY A 188 19.11 16.44 24.97
N ARG A 189 18.12 16.00 24.18
CA ARG A 189 16.70 16.05 24.57
C ARG A 189 16.39 14.95 25.58
N THR A 190 15.63 15.29 26.61
CA THR A 190 15.38 14.42 27.77
C THR A 190 13.89 14.17 28.02
N ARG A 191 13.02 15.07 27.58
CA ARG A 191 11.57 15.02 27.75
C ARG A 191 10.89 14.87 26.40
N ILE A 192 11.13 13.71 25.80
CA ILE A 192 10.71 13.38 24.44
C ILE A 192 9.29 12.83 24.47
N ALA A 193 8.34 13.57 23.91
CA ALA A 193 6.97 13.09 23.68
C ALA A 193 6.87 12.20 22.45
N HIS A 194 5.92 11.27 22.46
CA HIS A 194 5.52 10.51 21.28
C HIS A 194 4.06 10.77 20.95
N ILE A 195 3.80 11.32 19.76
CA ILE A 195 2.46 11.32 19.18
C ILE A 195 2.37 10.07 18.32
N THR A 196 1.64 9.05 18.79
CA THR A 196 1.51 7.76 18.09
C THR A 196 0.59 7.90 16.87
N GLY A 197 0.49 6.82 16.09
CA GLY A 197 -0.63 6.64 15.17
C GLY A 197 -1.75 5.85 15.85
N ALA A 198 -2.71 5.37 15.07
CA ALA A 198 -3.79 4.53 15.58
C ALA A 198 -3.22 3.20 16.09
N LEU A 199 -3.39 2.90 17.38
CA LEU A 199 -2.74 1.75 18.04
C LEU A 199 -3.41 0.40 17.73
N ASP A 200 -4.44 0.42 16.90
CA ASP A 200 -4.99 -0.73 16.22
C ASP A 200 -4.31 -1.01 14.87
N GLN A 201 -3.24 -0.29 14.51
CA GLN A 201 -2.35 -0.63 13.39
C GLN A 201 -0.98 -1.09 13.90
N THR A 202 -0.45 -2.17 13.33
CA THR A 202 0.82 -2.77 13.76
C THR A 202 2.02 -1.84 13.58
N SER A 203 2.01 -1.00 12.55
CA SER A 203 3.04 0.02 12.32
C SER A 203 3.13 1.03 13.47
N ALA A 204 2.00 1.50 14.00
CA ALA A 204 1.96 2.41 15.14
C ALA A 204 2.46 1.74 16.42
N VAL A 205 2.06 0.48 16.65
CA VAL A 205 2.52 -0.32 17.78
C VAL A 205 4.05 -0.53 17.71
N ASP A 206 4.57 -0.91 16.54
CA ASP A 206 6.01 -1.14 16.36
C ASP A 206 6.82 0.15 16.55
N ARG A 207 6.30 1.30 16.08
CA ARG A 207 6.92 2.61 16.30
C ARG A 207 6.92 3.00 17.79
N LEU A 208 5.82 2.74 18.50
CA LEU A 208 5.72 2.97 19.95
C LEU A 208 6.69 2.06 20.72
N ASP A 209 6.85 0.80 20.33
CA ASP A 209 7.82 -0.11 20.92
C ASP A 209 9.26 0.35 20.64
N GLY A 210 9.53 0.87 19.45
CA GLY A 210 10.84 1.47 19.11
C GLY A 210 11.15 2.72 19.94
N TYR A 211 10.13 3.53 20.25
CA TYR A 211 10.26 4.63 21.21
C TYR A 211 10.59 4.13 22.62
N ARG A 212 9.89 3.09 23.10
CA ARG A 212 10.11 2.49 24.44
C ARG A 212 11.46 1.78 24.55
N ASP A 213 12.02 1.28 23.46
CA ASP A 213 13.37 0.70 23.43
C ASP A 213 14.45 1.72 23.83
N VAL A 214 14.20 3.01 23.61
CA VAL A 214 15.12 4.11 23.97
C VAL A 214 14.68 4.78 25.27
N MET A 215 13.37 5.00 25.44
CA MET A 215 12.76 5.66 26.58
C MET A 215 12.14 4.61 27.53
N VAL A 216 12.99 3.77 28.14
CA VAL A 216 12.56 2.58 28.93
C VAL A 216 11.55 2.91 30.03
N ASP A 217 11.74 4.05 30.71
CA ASP A 217 10.86 4.54 31.79
C ASP A 217 10.12 5.83 31.37
N ALA A 218 9.72 5.92 30.10
CA ALA A 218 8.97 7.07 29.60
C ALA A 218 7.74 7.35 30.46
N ASP A 219 7.57 8.60 30.88
CA ASP A 219 6.34 9.04 31.54
C ASP A 219 5.15 8.81 30.59
N PRO A 220 4.13 8.01 30.96
CA PRO A 220 2.99 7.75 30.11
C PRO A 220 2.26 9.02 29.65
N ARG A 221 2.38 10.14 30.38
CA ARG A 221 1.81 11.45 30.00
C ARG A 221 2.46 12.07 28.76
N LEU A 222 3.64 11.59 28.34
CA LEU A 222 4.33 12.00 27.13
C LEU A 222 3.88 11.24 25.88
N ILE A 223 3.00 10.25 26.02
CA ILE A 223 2.51 9.42 24.91
C ILE A 223 1.05 9.76 24.65
N VAL A 224 0.72 10.11 23.41
CA VAL A 224 -0.64 10.48 23.00
C VAL A 224 -0.99 9.81 21.69
N GLU A 225 -2.14 9.16 21.67
CA GLU A 225 -2.65 8.54 20.46
C GLU A 225 -3.17 9.56 19.45
N SER A 226 -2.93 9.29 18.17
CA SER A 226 -3.40 10.09 17.04
C SER A 226 -3.90 9.18 15.92
N ASP A 227 -4.37 9.78 14.83
CA ASP A 227 -5.01 9.11 13.70
C ASP A 227 -4.20 9.22 12.40
N PHE A 228 -2.89 9.52 12.51
CA PHE A 228 -1.96 9.80 11.40
C PHE A 228 -2.30 11.05 10.56
N THR A 229 -3.35 11.80 10.91
CA THR A 229 -3.74 13.01 10.17
C THR A 229 -3.08 14.26 10.75
N PRO A 230 -2.98 15.36 9.96
CA PRO A 230 -2.55 16.65 10.49
C PRO A 230 -3.44 17.12 11.65
N GLY A 231 -4.75 17.00 11.50
CA GLY A 231 -5.71 17.37 12.54
C GLY A 231 -5.54 16.55 13.82
N GLY A 232 -5.22 15.27 13.72
CA GLY A 232 -4.86 14.42 14.85
C GLY A 232 -3.58 14.89 15.55
N GLY A 233 -2.54 15.19 14.78
CA GLY A 233 -1.27 15.70 15.31
C GLY A 233 -1.46 17.02 16.06
N GLU A 234 -2.32 17.90 15.57
CA GLU A 234 -2.65 19.16 16.25
C GLU A 234 -3.35 18.93 17.60
N ARG A 235 -4.36 18.04 17.62
CA ARG A 235 -5.09 17.72 18.86
C ARG A 235 -4.14 17.13 19.90
N ALA A 236 -3.34 16.14 19.49
CA ALA A 236 -2.37 15.48 20.37
C ALA A 236 -1.30 16.46 20.89
N MET A 237 -0.78 17.35 20.05
CA MET A 237 0.21 18.33 20.45
C MET A 237 -0.34 19.36 21.46
N ARG A 238 -1.59 19.82 21.30
CA ARG A 238 -2.24 20.71 22.29
C ARG A 238 -2.41 20.01 23.64
N GLU A 239 -2.77 18.74 23.62
CA GLU A 239 -2.90 17.93 24.84
C GLU A 239 -1.55 17.73 25.53
N LEU A 240 -0.48 17.48 24.76
CA LEU A 240 0.89 17.38 25.25
C LEU A 240 1.37 18.68 25.90
N LEU A 241 1.20 19.83 25.24
CA LEU A 241 1.63 21.12 25.80
C LEU A 241 0.88 21.46 27.09
N THR A 242 -0.36 20.99 27.24
CA THR A 242 -1.14 21.18 28.47
C THR A 242 -0.65 20.28 29.60
N ARG A 243 -0.38 19.00 29.32
CA ARG A 243 0.02 18.00 30.33
C ARG A 243 1.49 18.06 30.71
N CYS A 244 2.34 18.35 29.73
CA CYS A 244 3.79 18.29 29.79
C CYS A 244 4.38 19.56 29.15
N PRO A 245 4.15 20.76 29.72
CA PRO A 245 4.58 22.04 29.13
C PRO A 245 6.10 22.20 29.00
N ASP A 246 6.85 21.32 29.66
CA ASP A 246 8.30 21.23 29.71
C ASP A 246 8.88 20.14 28.78
N LEU A 247 8.08 19.52 27.91
CA LEU A 247 8.61 18.66 26.84
C LEU A 247 9.60 19.44 25.97
N ASP A 248 10.68 18.79 25.55
CA ASP A 248 11.77 19.39 24.76
C ASP A 248 11.96 18.73 23.39
N ALA A 249 11.21 17.67 23.10
CA ALA A 249 11.15 17.06 21.78
C ALA A 249 9.87 16.26 21.54
N VAL A 250 9.57 16.00 20.27
CA VAL A 250 8.45 15.18 19.81
C VAL A 250 8.92 14.22 18.72
N PHE A 251 8.66 12.93 18.92
CA PHE A 251 8.63 11.93 17.85
C PHE A 251 7.17 11.74 17.41
N ALA A 252 6.84 12.16 16.19
CA ALA A 252 5.51 12.01 15.60
C ALA A 252 5.46 10.76 14.73
N ALA A 253 4.32 10.06 14.78
CA ALA A 253 4.17 8.77 14.10
C ALA A 253 4.29 8.85 12.59
N ASN A 254 3.97 9.97 11.94
CA ASN A 254 4.26 10.22 10.53
C ASN A 254 4.45 11.72 10.26
N ASP A 255 4.82 12.06 9.03
CA ASP A 255 5.09 13.44 8.60
C ASP A 255 3.85 14.34 8.68
N LEU A 256 2.64 13.81 8.41
CA LEU A 256 1.39 14.58 8.53
C LEU A 256 1.08 14.93 10.00
N THR A 257 1.23 13.96 10.90
CA THR A 257 1.13 14.18 12.35
C THR A 257 2.17 15.21 12.82
N ALA A 258 3.40 15.10 12.33
CA ALA A 258 4.48 16.04 12.63
C ALA A 258 4.14 17.45 12.15
N ALA A 259 3.60 17.60 10.94
CA ALA A 259 3.17 18.89 10.39
C ALA A 259 2.08 19.53 11.26
N GLY A 260 1.10 18.74 11.73
CA GLY A 260 0.10 19.19 12.69
C GLY A 260 0.70 19.65 14.02
N ALA A 261 1.68 18.91 14.55
CA ALA A 261 2.40 19.27 15.77
C ALA A 261 3.20 20.57 15.61
N LEU A 262 3.93 20.73 14.51
CA LEU A 262 4.69 21.95 14.18
C LEU A 262 3.79 23.18 14.15
N ARG A 263 2.58 23.06 13.57
CA ARG A 263 1.61 24.17 13.53
C ARG A 263 1.21 24.61 14.94
N VAL A 264 0.96 23.67 15.84
CA VAL A 264 0.58 23.96 17.24
C VAL A 264 1.75 24.52 18.04
N LEU A 265 2.96 24.00 17.85
CA LEU A 265 4.17 24.54 18.49
C LEU A 265 4.39 26.01 18.11
N ARG A 266 4.22 26.34 16.82
CA ARG A 266 4.29 27.71 16.32
C ARG A 266 3.20 28.60 16.92
N GLU A 267 1.94 28.14 16.98
CA GLU A 267 0.84 28.85 17.63
C GLU A 267 1.11 29.12 19.11
N ALA A 268 1.78 28.20 19.80
CA ALA A 268 2.17 28.32 21.20
C ALA A 268 3.47 29.13 21.41
N GLY A 269 4.06 29.69 20.34
CA GLY A 269 5.30 30.45 20.40
C GLY A 269 6.54 29.63 20.77
N ARG A 270 6.51 28.31 20.59
CA ARG A 270 7.67 27.42 20.79
C ARG A 270 8.51 27.40 19.51
N ARG A 271 9.81 27.64 19.64
CA ARG A 271 10.76 27.58 18.54
C ARG A 271 11.17 26.14 18.28
N VAL A 272 11.16 25.74 17.01
CA VAL A 272 11.65 24.44 16.55
C VAL A 272 12.91 24.70 15.74
N PRO A 273 14.06 24.06 16.03
CA PRO A 273 14.25 23.00 17.02
C PRO A 273 14.60 23.51 18.43
N ASP A 274 14.87 24.81 18.62
CA ASP A 274 15.51 25.34 19.84
C ASP A 274 14.80 24.91 21.13
N ASP A 275 13.50 25.19 21.24
CA ASP A 275 12.70 24.88 22.43
C ASP A 275 12.17 23.44 22.35
N VAL A 276 11.68 23.02 21.18
CA VAL A 276 11.13 21.68 20.95
C VAL A 276 11.65 21.13 19.62
N ALA A 277 12.45 20.06 19.64
CA ALA A 277 12.87 19.36 18.43
C ALA A 277 11.77 18.41 17.93
N VAL A 278 11.59 18.26 16.61
CA VAL A 278 10.54 17.41 16.04
C VAL A 278 11.10 16.46 14.99
N VAL A 279 10.79 15.17 15.13
CA VAL A 279 11.10 14.13 14.14
C VAL A 279 9.82 13.44 13.70
N GLY A 280 9.61 13.30 12.39
CA GLY A 280 8.52 12.54 11.78
C GLY A 280 8.91 11.12 11.35
N PHE A 281 8.06 10.53 10.50
CA PHE A 281 8.28 9.24 9.84
C PHE A 281 7.59 9.30 8.47
N ASP A 282 8.18 8.66 7.46
CA ASP A 282 7.73 8.45 6.07
C ASP A 282 8.68 9.09 5.03
N ASP A 283 9.15 10.31 5.27
CA ASP A 283 9.86 11.17 4.32
C ASP A 283 9.08 11.53 3.05
N MET A 284 7.82 11.89 3.23
CA MET A 284 6.96 12.40 2.17
C MET A 284 7.40 13.81 1.78
N LEU A 285 8.24 13.94 0.73
CA LEU A 285 8.78 15.23 0.26
C LEU A 285 7.74 16.36 0.14
N PRO A 286 6.52 16.14 -0.41
CA PRO A 286 5.49 17.19 -0.46
C PRO A 286 5.10 17.75 0.92
N VAL A 287 5.31 16.99 1.99
CA VAL A 287 5.07 17.41 3.38
C VAL A 287 6.35 17.94 3.99
N THR A 288 7.43 17.15 3.98
CA THR A 288 8.64 17.43 4.78
C THR A 288 9.41 18.68 4.36
N GLU A 289 9.34 19.06 3.07
CA GLU A 289 10.01 20.27 2.56
C GLU A 289 9.14 21.52 2.71
N GLN A 290 7.82 21.36 2.92
CA GLN A 290 6.85 22.45 3.02
C GLN A 290 6.54 22.84 4.46
N THR A 291 6.90 22.00 5.44
CA THR A 291 6.85 22.38 6.85
C THR A 291 7.85 23.48 7.15
N GLU A 292 7.53 24.32 8.13
CA GLU A 292 8.42 25.35 8.63
C GLU A 292 8.68 25.12 10.13
N PRO A 293 9.91 24.72 10.52
CA PRO A 293 11.07 24.40 9.67
C PRO A 293 10.91 23.09 8.85
N PRO A 294 11.75 22.86 7.81
CA PRO A 294 11.79 21.58 7.10
C PRO A 294 12.02 20.38 8.04
N LEU A 295 11.22 19.33 7.87
CA LEU A 295 11.07 18.24 8.84
C LEU A 295 12.16 17.17 8.73
N THR A 296 12.89 16.95 9.83
CA THR A 296 13.68 15.74 10.07
C THR A 296 12.74 14.55 10.23
N THR A 297 13.03 13.43 9.59
CA THR A 297 12.10 12.29 9.52
C THR A 297 12.82 10.99 9.21
N ILE A 298 12.17 9.86 9.46
CA ILE A 298 12.61 8.54 9.03
C ILE A 298 12.06 8.26 7.64
N ARG A 299 12.94 8.12 6.65
CA ARG A 299 12.57 7.68 5.30
C ARG A 299 12.30 6.19 5.27
N GLN A 300 11.17 5.84 4.66
CA GLN A 300 10.88 4.52 4.12
C GLN A 300 10.61 4.64 2.62
N ASP A 301 10.97 3.62 1.84
CA ASP A 301 10.74 3.62 0.40
C ASP A 301 9.33 3.10 0.09
N ILE A 302 8.33 3.98 0.22
CA ILE A 302 6.90 3.67 0.07
C ILE A 302 6.58 3.17 -1.35
N GLU A 303 7.21 3.75 -2.37
CA GLU A 303 7.02 3.28 -3.75
C GLU A 303 7.61 1.88 -3.95
N GLU A 304 8.81 1.63 -3.42
CA GLU A 304 9.42 0.30 -3.46
C GLU A 304 8.61 -0.74 -2.70
N MET A 305 8.03 -0.39 -1.55
CA MET A 305 7.09 -1.26 -0.83
C MET A 305 5.96 -1.69 -1.75
N GLY A 306 5.32 -0.73 -2.45
CA GLY A 306 4.22 -1.01 -3.36
C GLY A 306 4.65 -1.92 -4.51
N ARG A 307 5.83 -1.65 -5.06
CA ARG A 307 6.43 -2.45 -6.13
C ARG A 307 6.71 -3.89 -5.68
N LEU A 308 7.26 -4.07 -4.47
CA LEU A 308 7.56 -5.39 -3.92
C LEU A 308 6.29 -6.17 -3.57
N MET A 309 5.25 -5.51 -3.08
CA MET A 309 3.96 -6.15 -2.81
C MET A 309 3.41 -6.81 -4.08
N ALA A 310 3.32 -6.05 -5.18
CA ALA A 310 2.88 -6.56 -6.47
C ALA A 310 3.80 -7.68 -6.99
N ARG A 311 5.13 -7.49 -6.91
CA ARG A 311 6.10 -8.49 -7.35
C ARG A 311 5.97 -9.82 -6.60
N LEU A 312 5.80 -9.77 -5.28
CA LEU A 312 5.61 -10.97 -4.47
C LEU A 312 4.32 -11.71 -4.84
N LEU A 313 3.25 -10.97 -5.08
CA LEU A 313 1.97 -11.54 -5.49
C LEU A 313 2.09 -12.23 -6.85
N LEU A 314 2.62 -11.52 -7.87
CA LEU A 314 2.76 -12.04 -9.23
C LEU A 314 3.63 -13.31 -9.26
N ARG A 315 4.76 -13.32 -8.54
CA ARG A 315 5.59 -14.53 -8.38
C ARG A 315 4.82 -15.68 -7.73
N GLY A 316 3.96 -15.39 -6.75
CA GLY A 316 3.08 -16.39 -6.14
C GLY A 316 2.08 -16.98 -7.13
N LEU A 317 1.48 -16.13 -7.97
CA LEU A 317 0.53 -16.54 -9.01
C LEU A 317 1.17 -17.39 -10.11
N GLU A 318 2.38 -17.02 -10.55
CA GLU A 318 3.13 -17.78 -11.56
C GLU A 318 3.47 -19.21 -11.07
N ARG A 319 3.91 -19.33 -9.81
CA ARG A 319 4.26 -20.63 -9.21
C ARG A 319 3.06 -21.55 -9.03
N ASN A 320 1.91 -21.00 -8.62
CA ASN A 320 0.67 -21.78 -8.50
C ASN A 320 0.19 -22.31 -9.87
N ALA A 321 0.59 -21.66 -10.98
CA ALA A 321 0.22 -22.09 -12.32
C ALA A 321 1.13 -23.20 -12.89
N THR A 322 2.33 -23.42 -12.35
CA THR A 322 3.30 -24.40 -12.87
C THR A 322 3.30 -25.75 -12.15
N ASP A 323 2.43 -25.97 -11.16
CA ASP A 323 2.34 -27.21 -10.35
C ASP A 323 3.69 -27.65 -9.72
N GLU A 324 4.68 -26.75 -9.66
CA GLU A 324 5.90 -26.94 -8.91
C GLU A 324 5.56 -26.85 -7.42
N GLY A 325 5.34 -28.03 -6.83
CA GLY A 325 4.79 -28.23 -5.50
C GLY A 325 5.37 -27.38 -4.36
N ILE A 326 4.57 -27.34 -3.29
CA ILE A 326 4.71 -26.65 -1.99
C ILE A 326 6.15 -26.64 -1.45
N ALA A 327 6.99 -25.73 -1.93
CA ALA A 327 8.32 -25.46 -1.38
C ALA A 327 8.51 -23.95 -1.15
N ALA A 328 8.44 -23.53 0.12
CA ALA A 328 8.52 -22.17 0.67
C ALA A 328 7.41 -21.20 0.19
N ALA A 329 6.53 -20.82 1.13
CA ALA A 329 5.64 -19.66 1.01
C ALA A 329 6.46 -18.41 0.64
N PRO A 330 5.89 -17.42 -0.09
CA PRO A 330 6.60 -16.18 -0.37
C PRO A 330 7.09 -15.59 0.96
N SER A 331 8.40 -15.45 1.11
CA SER A 331 9.00 -14.89 2.32
C SER A 331 8.60 -13.43 2.44
N SER A 332 8.04 -13.04 3.58
CA SER A 332 7.78 -11.64 3.86
C SER A 332 9.06 -10.81 3.78
N VAL A 333 8.93 -9.57 3.34
CA VAL A 333 10.05 -8.64 3.14
C VAL A 333 9.90 -7.49 4.11
N VAL A 334 10.97 -7.18 4.84
CA VAL A 334 11.06 -5.99 5.69
C VAL A 334 12.16 -5.11 5.15
N LEU A 335 11.79 -3.92 4.67
CA LEU A 335 12.71 -2.94 4.12
C LEU A 335 13.39 -2.13 5.23
N PRO A 336 14.67 -1.77 5.05
CA PRO A 336 15.34 -0.88 5.99
C PRO A 336 14.78 0.54 5.91
N THR A 337 14.95 1.30 6.99
CA THR A 337 14.62 2.73 7.05
C THR A 337 15.89 3.57 7.18
N THR A 338 15.80 4.88 6.97
CA THR A 338 16.95 5.78 7.13
C THR A 338 16.53 7.13 7.71
N LEU A 339 17.26 7.63 8.70
CA LEU A 339 17.04 8.98 9.24
C LEU A 339 17.52 10.05 8.25
N ILE A 340 16.62 10.97 7.89
CA ILE A 340 16.88 12.14 7.06
C ILE A 340 16.82 13.39 7.94
N ARG A 341 17.99 14.00 8.15
CA ARG A 341 18.15 15.20 8.98
C ARG A 341 17.82 16.46 8.18
N ARG A 342 16.97 17.30 8.74
CA ARG A 342 16.63 18.65 8.27
C ARG A 342 16.62 19.61 9.46
N ALA A 343 15.97 20.76 9.34
CA ALA A 343 16.07 21.84 10.30
C ALA A 343 15.23 21.65 11.57
N SER A 344 14.27 20.71 11.61
CA SER A 344 13.41 20.51 12.78
C SER A 344 14.04 19.69 13.92
N ALA A 345 15.14 18.96 13.66
CA ALA A 345 15.92 18.20 14.64
C ALA A 345 17.26 17.75 14.07
#